data_AF-A0A7W2C9M0-F1
#
_entry.id   AF-A0A7W2C9M0-F1
#
_cell.length_a   1.000
_cell.length_b   1.000
_cell.length_c   1.000
_cell.angle_alpha   90.00
_cell.angle_beta   90.00
_cell.angle_gamma   90.00
#
_symmetry.space_group_name_H-M   'P 1'
#
loop_
_entity.id
_entity.type
_entity.pdbx_description
1 polymer ?
#
loop_
_entity_poly.entity_id
_entity_poly.type
_entity_poly.pdbx_seq_one_letter_code
_entity_poly.pdbx_strand_id
1 'polypeptide(L)'
;TEKNSKYWAMVLFALLTRSDLGLLIAGLGFLWILEGRKKLGYQTLALGFSWSTIFILGVQPLYKGGVFPHVGAFSDYGSGNPFSVLWGMIINPLTFIAELYSEANFDSAVALLAPVLFLPMVAPRYLLPCLPLFALYLTADVPTGEFAEAGQRVPVIVCMFVALIFAVRKTGRVIVQRVNVDRTVLGALLITAAVFFTANSPSSFYEDPWAWGRRQPVDVARLEIAELIPDDAVVRSSPKLLPLLTERVALWEFSLPEQYDDRLGSEAVRNVNWFIFDRSEIPIGWTGVDILDFQADLKISQRFVQVYESAGVEVYVTPQEALSLGLEAIK
;
A
#
# COMPACT_ATOMS: atom_id res chain seq x y z
N THR A 1 4.84 8.92 -37.77
CA THR A 1 6.07 9.02 -36.95
C THR A 1 5.80 9.70 -35.63
N GLU A 2 5.22 10.90 -35.62
CA GLU A 2 4.96 11.69 -34.40
C GLU A 2 4.05 11.03 -33.34
N LYS A 3 3.07 10.22 -33.76
CA LYS A 3 2.20 9.47 -32.81
C LYS A 3 2.95 8.32 -32.11
N ASN A 4 3.90 7.70 -32.80
CA ASN A 4 4.68 6.61 -32.23
C ASN A 4 5.73 7.13 -31.25
N SER A 5 6.34 8.29 -31.51
CA SER A 5 7.26 8.92 -30.56
C SER A 5 6.56 9.33 -29.27
N LYS A 6 5.36 9.92 -29.36
CA LYS A 6 4.53 10.25 -28.18
C LYS A 6 4.19 9.02 -27.35
N TYR A 7 3.80 7.92 -28.01
CA TYR A 7 3.53 6.65 -27.33
C TYR A 7 4.75 6.12 -26.58
N TRP A 8 5.91 6.03 -27.25
CA TRP A 8 7.14 5.52 -26.64
C TRP A 8 7.63 6.42 -25.50
N ALA A 9 7.47 7.74 -25.61
CA ALA A 9 7.78 8.66 -24.53
C ALA A 9 6.93 8.38 -23.28
N MET A 10 5.62 8.16 -23.44
CA MET A 10 4.74 7.82 -22.30
C MET A 10 5.07 6.46 -21.69
N VAL A 11 5.37 5.46 -22.52
CA VAL A 11 5.83 4.14 -22.03
C VAL A 11 7.12 4.29 -21.23
N LEU A 12 8.08 5.06 -21.72
CA LEU A 12 9.35 5.29 -21.02
C LEU A 12 9.14 6.02 -19.69
N PHE A 13 8.33 7.09 -19.67
CA PHE A 13 7.99 7.77 -18.42
C PHE A 13 7.35 6.83 -17.40
N ALA A 14 6.41 5.98 -17.83
CA ALA A 14 5.79 5.00 -16.95
C ALA A 14 6.82 4.00 -16.38
N LEU A 15 7.69 3.44 -17.23
CA LEU A 15 8.72 2.47 -16.80
C LEU A 15 9.72 3.09 -15.80
N LEU A 16 10.07 4.36 -15.96
CA LEU A 16 11.00 5.05 -15.07
C LEU A 16 10.46 5.27 -13.66
N THR A 17 9.14 5.21 -13.46
CA THR A 17 8.54 5.47 -12.14
C THR A 17 8.62 4.27 -11.19
N ARG A 18 8.43 3.04 -11.70
CA ARG A 18 8.36 1.84 -10.85
C ARG A 18 8.67 0.57 -11.65
N SER A 19 9.33 -0.41 -11.03
CA SER A 19 9.80 -1.63 -11.69
C SER A 19 8.70 -2.62 -12.07
N ASP A 20 7.62 -2.66 -11.29
CA ASP A 20 6.47 -3.56 -11.47
C ASP A 20 5.50 -3.09 -12.57
N LEU A 21 5.50 -1.80 -12.91
CA LEU A 21 4.75 -1.26 -14.06
C LEU A 21 5.19 -1.83 -15.41
N GLY A 22 6.38 -2.44 -15.48
CA GLY A 22 6.81 -3.18 -16.67
C GLY A 22 5.88 -4.37 -17.00
N LEU A 23 5.30 -5.03 -15.99
CA LEU A 23 4.30 -6.09 -16.20
C LEU A 23 2.99 -5.55 -16.78
N LEU A 24 2.56 -4.37 -16.34
CA LEU A 24 1.38 -3.69 -16.91
C LEU A 24 1.64 -3.33 -18.38
N ILE A 25 2.82 -2.80 -18.69
CA ILE A 25 3.22 -2.46 -20.07
C ILE A 25 3.34 -3.72 -20.94
N ALA A 26 3.81 -4.83 -20.36
CA ALA A 26 3.83 -6.12 -21.04
C ALA A 26 2.41 -6.59 -21.38
N GLY A 27 1.48 -6.48 -20.43
CA GLY A 27 0.05 -6.75 -20.65
C GLY A 27 -0.58 -5.82 -21.69
N LEU A 28 -0.17 -4.55 -21.74
CA LEU A 28 -0.62 -3.60 -22.76
C LEU A 28 -0.07 -3.98 -24.15
N GLY A 29 1.16 -4.49 -24.21
CA GLY A 29 1.71 -5.06 -25.43
C GLY A 29 0.94 -6.28 -25.92
N PHE A 30 0.51 -7.15 -25.01
CA PHE A 30 -0.37 -8.27 -25.32
C PHE A 30 -1.71 -7.81 -25.90
N LEU A 31 -2.32 -6.77 -25.32
CA LEU A 31 -3.54 -6.15 -25.87
C LEU A 31 -3.34 -5.65 -27.30
N TRP A 32 -2.21 -4.99 -27.61
CA TRP A 32 -1.92 -4.56 -28.98
C TRP A 32 -1.76 -5.71 -29.98
N ILE A 33 -1.25 -6.87 -29.53
CA ILE A 33 -1.19 -8.08 -30.35
C ILE A 33 -2.60 -8.57 -30.68
N LEU A 34 -3.51 -8.60 -29.70
CA LEU A 34 -4.91 -8.97 -29.88
C LEU A 34 -5.65 -8.00 -30.82
N GLU A 35 -5.31 -6.70 -30.78
CA GLU A 35 -5.87 -5.68 -31.69
C GLU A 35 -5.23 -5.70 -33.11
N GLY A 36 -4.36 -6.67 -33.40
CA GLY A 36 -3.76 -6.88 -34.72
C GLY A 36 -2.51 -6.04 -35.00
N ARG A 37 -2.05 -5.21 -34.06
CA ARG A 37 -0.83 -4.39 -34.19
C ARG A 37 0.42 -5.15 -33.72
N LYS A 38 0.66 -6.31 -34.33
CA LYS A 38 1.68 -7.29 -33.88
C LYS A 38 3.08 -6.68 -33.65
N LYS A 39 3.59 -5.87 -34.60
CA LYS A 39 4.95 -5.27 -34.47
C LYS A 39 5.08 -4.39 -33.23
N LEU A 40 4.13 -3.49 -33.01
CA LEU A 40 4.13 -2.61 -31.83
C LEU A 40 3.91 -3.45 -30.56
N GLY A 41 2.96 -4.38 -30.59
CA GLY A 41 2.65 -5.25 -29.46
C GLY A 41 3.84 -6.06 -28.98
N TYR A 42 4.57 -6.74 -29.87
CA TYR A 42 5.78 -7.49 -29.49
C TYR A 42 6.88 -6.59 -28.95
N GLN A 43 7.10 -5.40 -29.53
CA GLN A 43 8.08 -4.45 -29.02
C GLN A 43 7.75 -4.00 -27.60
N THR A 44 6.47 -3.70 -27.34
CA THR A 44 6.01 -3.22 -26.03
C THR A 44 5.99 -4.34 -24.99
N LEU A 45 5.63 -5.56 -25.41
CA LEU A 45 5.66 -6.75 -24.57
C LEU A 45 7.10 -7.07 -24.15
N ALA A 46 8.02 -7.11 -25.12
CA ALA A 46 9.43 -7.36 -24.85
C ALA A 46 10.03 -6.27 -23.95
N LEU A 47 9.77 -4.99 -24.23
CA LEU A 47 10.30 -3.90 -23.42
C LEU A 47 9.79 -3.95 -21.97
N GLY A 48 8.48 -4.09 -21.77
CA GLY A 48 7.89 -4.13 -20.43
C GLY A 48 8.38 -5.34 -19.63
N PHE A 49 8.41 -6.52 -20.26
CA PHE A 49 8.89 -7.73 -19.62
C PHE A 49 10.38 -7.63 -19.27
N SER A 50 11.23 -7.23 -20.23
CA SER A 50 12.66 -7.03 -19.99
C SER A 50 12.92 -6.01 -18.89
N TRP A 51 12.16 -4.93 -18.82
CA TRP A 51 12.30 -3.93 -17.75
C TRP A 51 12.02 -4.55 -16.37
N SER A 52 10.87 -5.18 -16.18
CA SER A 52 10.55 -5.83 -14.90
C SER A 52 11.55 -6.92 -14.54
N THR A 53 11.97 -7.75 -15.50
CA THR A 53 12.99 -8.79 -15.27
C THR A 53 14.33 -8.20 -14.84
N ILE A 54 14.84 -7.17 -15.53
CA ILE A 54 16.13 -6.53 -15.20
C ILE A 54 16.09 -5.92 -13.80
N PHE A 55 15.00 -5.24 -13.44
CA PHE A 55 14.92 -4.58 -12.14
C PHE A 55 14.70 -5.58 -11.00
N ILE A 56 13.80 -6.55 -11.16
CA ILE A 56 13.48 -7.53 -10.11
C ILE A 56 14.65 -8.50 -9.90
N LEU A 57 15.27 -9.00 -10.98
CA LEU A 57 16.31 -10.02 -10.90
C LEU A 57 17.74 -9.47 -10.91
N GLY A 58 17.96 -8.28 -11.45
CA GLY A 58 19.27 -7.64 -11.52
C GLY A 58 19.43 -6.55 -10.47
N VAL A 59 18.66 -5.48 -10.59
CA VAL A 59 18.88 -4.25 -9.81
C VAL A 59 18.58 -4.45 -8.32
N GLN A 60 17.41 -4.96 -7.96
CA GLN A 60 17.01 -5.15 -6.56
C GLN A 60 17.98 -6.02 -5.74
N PRO A 61 18.39 -7.22 -6.19
CA PRO A 61 19.31 -8.05 -5.40
C PRO A 61 20.72 -7.45 -5.31
N LEU A 62 21.18 -6.66 -6.30
CA LEU A 62 22.47 -5.97 -6.20
C LEU A 62 22.54 -5.02 -5.00
N TYR A 63 21.44 -4.33 -4.68
CA TYR A 63 21.40 -3.38 -3.56
C TYR A 63 21.04 -4.00 -2.20
N LYS A 64 20.40 -5.19 -2.18
CA LYS A 64 20.05 -5.90 -0.94
C LYS A 64 20.90 -7.16 -0.68
N GLY A 65 22.12 -7.22 -1.24
CA GLY A 65 23.06 -8.31 -0.96
C GLY A 65 22.59 -9.70 -1.41
N GLY A 66 21.81 -9.78 -2.50
CA GLY A 66 21.26 -11.01 -3.04
C GLY A 66 19.89 -11.42 -2.50
N VAL A 67 19.32 -10.64 -1.56
CA VAL A 67 17.98 -10.90 -1.01
C VAL A 67 16.92 -10.17 -1.84
N PHE A 68 15.87 -10.90 -2.23
CA PHE A 68 14.75 -10.35 -2.99
C PHE A 68 13.71 -9.74 -2.05
N PRO A 69 13.46 -8.41 -2.09
CA PRO A 69 12.63 -7.70 -1.11
C PRO A 69 11.19 -8.21 -0.99
N HIS A 70 10.63 -8.76 -2.08
CA HIS A 70 9.21 -9.11 -2.19
C HIS A 70 8.96 -10.62 -2.16
N VAL A 71 9.98 -11.47 -2.05
CA VAL A 71 9.79 -12.94 -2.01
C VAL A 71 9.16 -13.40 -0.70
N GLY A 72 9.36 -12.66 0.39
CA GLY A 72 8.70 -12.93 1.67
C GLY A 72 7.18 -12.90 1.57
N ALA A 73 6.63 -12.00 0.75
CA ALA A 73 5.18 -11.89 0.52
C ALA A 73 4.59 -13.03 -0.33
N PHE A 74 5.42 -13.95 -0.84
CA PHE A 74 4.96 -15.13 -1.59
C PHE A 74 5.53 -16.42 -1.02
N SER A 75 5.82 -16.45 0.29
CA SER A 75 6.44 -17.59 0.98
C SER A 75 5.68 -18.90 0.74
N ASP A 76 4.37 -18.83 0.54
CA ASP A 76 3.49 -19.98 0.30
C ASP A 76 3.76 -20.67 -1.05
N TYR A 77 4.28 -19.94 -2.03
CA TYR A 77 4.56 -20.45 -3.37
C TYR A 77 6.03 -20.78 -3.56
N GLY A 78 6.94 -20.19 -2.78
CA GLY A 78 8.36 -20.54 -2.85
C GLY A 78 9.25 -19.64 -2.02
N SER A 79 10.43 -20.15 -1.67
CA SER A 79 11.43 -19.42 -0.88
C SER A 79 12.69 -19.10 -1.70
N GLY A 80 13.34 -17.98 -1.34
CA GLY A 80 14.69 -17.61 -1.77
C GLY A 80 14.83 -16.98 -3.16
N ASN A 81 13.99 -17.31 -4.15
CA ASN A 81 14.14 -16.83 -5.54
C ASN A 81 12.78 -16.50 -6.20
N PRO A 82 12.63 -15.36 -6.91
CA PRO A 82 11.41 -15.07 -7.67
C PRO A 82 11.02 -16.17 -8.68
N PHE A 83 11.98 -16.92 -9.23
CA PHE A 83 11.66 -18.04 -10.11
C PHE A 83 11.02 -19.23 -9.38
N SER A 84 11.40 -19.50 -8.13
CA SER A 84 10.76 -20.59 -7.36
C SER A 84 9.32 -20.24 -7.03
N VAL A 85 9.05 -18.96 -6.70
CA VAL A 85 7.68 -18.43 -6.52
C VAL A 85 6.84 -18.59 -7.78
N LEU A 86 7.33 -18.14 -8.94
CA LEU A 86 6.61 -18.28 -10.22
C LEU A 86 6.36 -19.76 -10.56
N TRP A 87 7.34 -20.63 -10.31
CA TRP A 87 7.22 -22.06 -10.55
C TRP A 87 6.22 -22.71 -9.59
N GLY A 88 6.18 -22.28 -8.33
CA GLY A 88 5.21 -22.73 -7.34
C GLY A 88 3.78 -22.34 -7.68
N MET A 89 3.56 -21.12 -8.19
CA MET A 89 2.26 -20.70 -8.72
C MET A 89 1.79 -21.59 -9.88
N ILE A 90 2.71 -22.03 -10.74
CA ILE A 90 2.42 -22.91 -11.88
C ILE A 90 2.15 -24.36 -11.44
N ILE A 91 2.92 -24.87 -10.46
CA ILE A 91 2.75 -26.25 -9.95
C ILE A 91 1.46 -26.39 -9.13
N ASN A 92 1.09 -25.35 -8.37
CA ASN A 92 -0.07 -25.38 -7.47
C ASN A 92 -1.17 -24.41 -7.93
N PRO A 93 -1.74 -24.57 -9.15
CA PRO A 93 -2.69 -23.62 -9.71
C PRO A 93 -3.99 -23.55 -8.89
N LEU A 94 -4.38 -24.64 -8.22
CA LEU A 94 -5.58 -24.65 -7.39
C LEU A 94 -5.43 -23.78 -6.14
N THR A 95 -4.26 -23.79 -5.50
CA THR A 95 -3.98 -22.90 -4.35
C THR A 95 -3.98 -21.45 -4.77
N PHE A 96 -3.36 -21.14 -5.90
CA PHE A 96 -3.34 -19.79 -6.48
C PHE A 96 -4.75 -19.29 -6.83
N ILE A 97 -5.59 -20.14 -7.43
CA ILE A 97 -6.98 -19.77 -7.75
C ILE A 97 -7.82 -19.62 -6.47
N ALA A 98 -7.67 -20.50 -5.48
CA ALA A 98 -8.37 -20.40 -4.21
C ALA A 98 -8.02 -19.09 -3.50
N GLU A 99 -6.74 -18.71 -3.52
CA GLU A 99 -6.26 -17.45 -2.94
C GLU A 99 -6.81 -16.24 -3.68
N LEU A 100 -6.79 -16.25 -5.02
CA LEU A 100 -7.38 -15.18 -5.82
C LEU A 100 -8.89 -14.96 -5.57
N TYR A 101 -9.60 -16.02 -5.16
CA TYR A 101 -11.03 -15.99 -4.83
C TYR A 101 -11.29 -16.01 -3.32
N SER A 102 -10.29 -15.68 -2.50
CA SER A 102 -10.49 -15.48 -1.06
C SER A 102 -11.43 -14.32 -0.79
N GLU A 103 -12.11 -14.33 0.37
CA GLU A 103 -13.07 -13.30 0.75
C GLU A 103 -12.44 -11.90 0.75
N ALA A 104 -11.25 -11.76 1.33
CA ALA A 104 -10.51 -10.50 1.37
C ALA A 104 -10.13 -9.95 -0.03
N ASN A 105 -9.73 -10.85 -0.94
CA ASN A 105 -9.37 -10.48 -2.31
C ASN A 105 -10.61 -10.13 -3.15
N PHE A 106 -11.72 -10.82 -2.92
CA PHE A 106 -13.00 -10.50 -3.53
C PHE A 106 -13.49 -9.12 -3.09
N ASP A 107 -13.42 -8.81 -1.79
CA ASP A 107 -13.78 -7.51 -1.24
C ASP A 107 -12.91 -6.39 -1.83
N SER A 108 -11.61 -6.63 -2.00
CA SER A 108 -10.70 -5.68 -2.67
C SER A 108 -11.11 -5.42 -4.12
N ALA A 109 -11.49 -6.45 -4.87
CA ALA A 109 -11.96 -6.30 -6.25
C ALA A 109 -13.31 -5.57 -6.33
N VAL A 110 -14.22 -5.85 -5.40
CA VAL A 110 -15.52 -5.18 -5.27
C VAL A 110 -15.33 -3.71 -4.91
N ALA A 111 -14.50 -3.40 -3.92
CA ALA A 111 -14.21 -2.02 -3.51
C ALA A 111 -13.63 -1.19 -4.66
N LEU A 112 -12.83 -1.81 -5.52
CA LEU A 112 -12.29 -1.17 -6.72
C LEU A 112 -13.37 -0.94 -7.80
N LEU A 113 -14.23 -1.93 -8.09
CA LEU A 113 -15.20 -1.86 -9.21
C LEU A 113 -16.55 -1.22 -8.85
N ALA A 114 -16.95 -1.25 -7.58
CA ALA A 114 -18.26 -0.75 -7.14
C ALA A 114 -18.48 0.75 -7.40
N PRO A 115 -17.50 1.64 -7.19
CA PRO A 115 -17.66 3.07 -7.50
C PRO A 115 -17.94 3.36 -8.98
N VAL A 116 -17.52 2.44 -9.87
CA VAL A 116 -17.73 2.55 -11.32
C VAL A 116 -18.86 1.64 -11.83
N LEU A 117 -19.75 1.19 -10.92
CA LEU A 117 -20.91 0.35 -11.21
C LEU A 117 -20.57 -0.95 -11.96
N PHE A 118 -19.36 -1.47 -11.77
CA PHE A 118 -18.85 -2.63 -12.53
C PHE A 118 -18.90 -2.45 -14.06
N LEU A 119 -19.10 -1.22 -14.57
CA LEU A 119 -19.13 -0.93 -16.01
C LEU A 119 -17.87 -1.36 -16.77
N PRO A 120 -16.63 -1.30 -16.20
CA PRO A 120 -15.44 -1.86 -16.83
C PRO A 120 -15.60 -3.32 -17.30
N MET A 121 -16.47 -4.12 -16.67
CA MET A 121 -16.78 -5.50 -17.06
C MET A 121 -17.48 -5.61 -18.42
N VAL A 122 -18.08 -4.53 -18.94
CA VAL A 122 -18.70 -4.50 -20.29
C VAL A 122 -17.63 -4.49 -21.40
N ALA A 123 -16.42 -4.05 -21.08
CA ALA A 123 -15.27 -4.01 -21.97
C ALA A 123 -14.04 -4.69 -21.34
N PRO A 124 -14.13 -5.99 -20.99
CA PRO A 124 -13.14 -6.68 -20.17
C PRO A 124 -11.77 -6.78 -20.85
N ARG A 125 -11.74 -6.68 -22.20
CA ARG A 125 -10.51 -6.63 -22.99
C ARG A 125 -9.53 -5.55 -22.55
N TYR A 126 -9.99 -4.42 -22.04
CA TYR A 126 -9.13 -3.31 -21.60
C TYR A 126 -8.61 -3.48 -20.17
N LEU A 127 -9.09 -4.49 -19.44
CA LEU A 127 -8.55 -4.89 -18.14
C LEU A 127 -7.44 -5.94 -18.28
N LEU A 128 -7.35 -6.63 -19.42
CA LEU A 128 -6.29 -7.62 -19.69
C LEU A 128 -4.87 -7.12 -19.35
N PRO A 129 -4.50 -5.85 -19.62
CA PRO A 129 -3.16 -5.35 -19.29
C PRO A 129 -2.83 -5.34 -17.80
N CYS A 130 -3.81 -5.09 -16.92
CA CYS A 130 -3.57 -5.03 -15.48
C CYS A 130 -3.73 -6.39 -14.80
N LEU A 131 -4.40 -7.38 -15.41
CA LEU A 131 -4.62 -8.70 -14.81
C LEU A 131 -3.35 -9.37 -14.25
N PRO A 132 -2.22 -9.47 -14.98
CA PRO A 132 -1.05 -10.17 -14.44
C PRO A 132 -0.48 -9.47 -13.22
N LEU A 133 -0.46 -8.13 -13.23
CA LEU A 133 0.02 -7.33 -12.10
C LEU A 133 -0.95 -7.40 -10.91
N PHE A 134 -2.25 -7.32 -11.18
CA PHE A 134 -3.29 -7.37 -10.15
C PHE A 134 -3.34 -8.73 -9.47
N ALA A 135 -3.22 -9.82 -10.23
CA ALA A 135 -3.17 -11.17 -9.66
C ALA A 135 -1.99 -11.33 -8.70
N LEU A 136 -0.81 -10.82 -9.06
CA LEU A 136 0.34 -10.83 -8.16
C LEU A 136 0.10 -10.02 -6.88
N TYR A 137 -0.57 -8.88 -6.96
CA TYR A 137 -0.88 -8.09 -5.76
C TYR A 137 -1.93 -8.74 -4.86
N LEU A 138 -2.94 -9.40 -5.42
CA LEU A 138 -3.93 -10.13 -4.62
C LEU A 138 -3.35 -11.35 -3.92
N THR A 139 -2.37 -12.03 -4.55
CA THR A 139 -1.72 -13.19 -3.93
C THR A 139 -0.52 -12.84 -3.07
N ALA A 140 -0.13 -11.56 -3.02
CA ALA A 140 0.97 -11.13 -2.18
C ALA A 140 0.46 -11.00 -0.74
N ASP A 141 1.02 -11.80 0.15
CA ASP A 141 0.81 -11.69 1.59
C ASP A 141 1.60 -10.48 2.11
N VAL A 142 0.99 -9.31 2.01
CA VAL A 142 1.57 -8.05 2.48
C VAL A 142 0.77 -7.61 3.71
N PRO A 143 1.44 -7.20 4.80
CA PRO A 143 0.78 -6.70 6.00
C PRO A 143 -0.26 -5.64 5.64
N THR A 144 -1.47 -5.82 6.16
CA THR A 144 -2.58 -4.90 5.94
C THR A 144 -2.27 -3.56 6.58
N GLY A 145 -2.37 -2.48 5.82
CA GLY A 145 -1.98 -1.16 6.30
C GLY A 145 -2.04 -0.07 5.23
N GLU A 146 -2.45 1.13 5.64
CA GLU A 146 -2.68 2.29 4.76
C GLU A 146 -1.49 2.62 3.84
N PHE A 147 -0.25 2.47 4.34
CA PHE A 147 0.97 2.77 3.57
C PHE A 147 1.43 1.61 2.68
N ALA A 148 1.08 0.36 3.01
CA ALA A 148 1.49 -0.81 2.24
C ALA A 148 0.57 -1.06 1.03
N GLU A 149 -0.72 -0.80 1.17
CA GLU A 149 -1.74 -1.13 0.16
C GLU A 149 -1.96 -0.03 -0.89
N ALA A 150 -1.88 1.25 -0.50
CA ALA A 150 -2.31 2.36 -1.35
C ALA A 150 -1.57 2.42 -2.70
N GLY A 151 -0.26 2.13 -2.69
CA GLY A 151 0.57 2.15 -3.90
C GLY A 151 0.31 0.99 -4.87
N GLN A 152 -0.25 -0.13 -4.41
CA GLN A 152 -0.42 -1.33 -5.25
C GLN A 152 -1.71 -1.27 -6.10
N ARG A 153 -2.73 -0.54 -5.63
CA ARG A 153 -4.02 -0.41 -6.33
C ARG A 153 -3.98 0.59 -7.49
N VAL A 154 -3.05 1.56 -7.48
CA VAL A 154 -2.97 2.65 -8.47
C VAL A 154 -2.97 2.16 -9.93
N PRO A 155 -2.14 1.18 -10.35
CA PRO A 155 -2.08 0.76 -11.74
C PRO A 155 -3.41 0.12 -12.22
N VAL A 156 -4.08 -0.59 -11.33
CA VAL A 156 -5.37 -1.26 -11.59
C VAL A 156 -6.48 -0.23 -11.78
N ILE A 157 -6.50 0.81 -10.94
CA ILE A 157 -7.43 1.94 -11.04
C ILE A 157 -7.30 2.61 -12.42
N VAL A 158 -6.08 2.84 -12.91
CA VAL A 158 -5.87 3.45 -14.24
C VAL A 158 -6.48 2.60 -15.35
N CYS A 159 -6.19 1.29 -15.37
CA CYS A 159 -6.76 0.38 -16.37
C CYS A 159 -8.28 0.28 -16.26
N MET A 160 -8.81 0.35 -15.04
CA MET A 160 -10.25 0.37 -14.78
C MET A 160 -10.93 1.60 -15.39
N PHE A 161 -10.38 2.80 -15.19
CA PHE A 161 -10.94 4.02 -15.79
C PHE A 161 -10.83 4.01 -17.32
N VAL A 162 -9.73 3.47 -17.88
CA VAL A 162 -9.62 3.26 -19.33
C VAL A 162 -10.73 2.32 -19.83
N ALA A 163 -10.92 1.18 -19.16
CA ALA A 163 -11.97 0.23 -19.49
C ALA A 163 -13.38 0.83 -19.33
N LEU A 164 -13.61 1.65 -18.32
CA LEU A 164 -14.85 2.41 -18.10
C LEU A 164 -15.17 3.31 -19.30
N ILE A 165 -14.20 4.09 -19.79
CA ILE A 165 -14.40 4.98 -20.94
C ILE A 165 -14.87 4.18 -22.17
N PHE A 166 -14.23 3.03 -22.43
CA PHE A 166 -14.62 2.17 -23.54
C PHE A 166 -15.95 1.44 -23.32
N ALA A 167 -16.27 1.05 -22.08
CA ALA A 167 -17.55 0.48 -21.70
C ALA A 167 -18.68 1.48 -21.95
N VAL A 168 -18.54 2.71 -21.45
CA VAL A 168 -19.49 3.80 -21.67
C VAL A 168 -19.67 4.09 -23.16
N ARG A 169 -18.58 4.12 -23.93
CA ARG A 169 -18.65 4.28 -25.40
C ARG A 169 -19.43 3.17 -26.08
N LYS A 170 -19.30 1.92 -25.63
CA LYS A 170 -19.98 0.75 -26.20
C LYS A 170 -21.48 0.74 -25.86
N THR A 171 -21.85 1.24 -24.68
CA THR A 171 -23.25 1.36 -24.24
C THR A 171 -23.98 2.54 -24.89
N GLY A 172 -23.25 3.57 -25.34
CA GLY A 172 -23.82 4.73 -26.02
C GLY A 172 -24.40 4.40 -27.41
N ARG A 173 -25.56 4.99 -27.74
CA ARG A 173 -26.14 4.87 -29.09
C ARG A 173 -25.38 5.78 -30.05
N VAL A 174 -24.93 5.23 -31.18
CA VAL A 174 -24.28 5.99 -32.25
C VAL A 174 -25.35 6.65 -33.10
N ILE A 175 -25.57 7.94 -32.91
CA ILE A 175 -26.39 8.76 -33.81
C ILE A 175 -25.43 9.70 -34.53
N VAL A 176 -25.30 9.48 -35.84
CA VAL A 176 -24.57 10.27 -36.85
C VAL A 176 -23.51 11.22 -36.25
N GLN A 177 -22.30 10.68 -36.06
CA GLN A 177 -21.08 11.34 -35.58
C GLN A 177 -20.96 11.70 -34.09
N ARG A 178 -21.97 11.46 -33.24
CA ARG A 178 -21.84 11.64 -31.78
C ARG A 178 -22.26 10.37 -31.01
N VAL A 179 -21.43 9.98 -30.04
CA VAL A 179 -21.76 8.93 -29.07
C VAL A 179 -22.57 9.60 -27.98
N ASN A 180 -23.88 9.33 -27.92
CA ASN A 180 -24.73 9.83 -26.84
C ASN A 180 -24.79 8.76 -25.76
N VAL A 181 -24.22 9.03 -24.60
CA VAL A 181 -24.32 8.17 -23.42
C VAL A 181 -25.64 8.50 -22.73
N ASP A 182 -26.36 7.47 -22.29
CA ASP A 182 -27.60 7.67 -21.55
C ASP A 182 -27.30 8.48 -20.27
N ARG A 183 -27.98 9.63 -20.14
CA ARG A 183 -27.85 10.53 -18.98
C ARG A 183 -28.22 9.82 -17.68
N THR A 184 -29.07 8.81 -17.75
CA THR A 184 -29.45 7.96 -16.61
C THR A 184 -28.26 7.14 -16.12
N VAL A 185 -27.48 6.55 -17.03
CA VAL A 185 -26.29 5.76 -16.69
C VAL A 185 -25.19 6.67 -16.13
N LEU A 186 -24.98 7.84 -16.73
CA LEU A 186 -24.04 8.83 -16.20
C LEU A 186 -24.48 9.36 -14.83
N GLY A 187 -25.76 9.63 -14.65
CA GLY A 187 -26.34 10.06 -13.37
C GLY A 187 -26.18 8.99 -12.30
N ALA A 188 -26.49 7.73 -12.61
CA ALA A 188 -26.30 6.60 -11.69
C ALA A 188 -24.83 6.40 -11.33
N LEU A 189 -23.92 6.50 -12.30
CA LEU A 189 -22.48 6.42 -12.07
C LEU A 189 -22.01 7.52 -11.11
N LEU A 190 -22.44 8.76 -11.37
CA LEU A 190 -22.05 9.92 -10.56
C LEU A 190 -22.60 9.81 -9.13
N ILE A 191 -23.87 9.42 -8.98
CA ILE A 191 -24.49 9.21 -7.67
C ILE A 191 -23.78 8.08 -6.93
N THR A 192 -23.49 6.96 -7.59
CA THR A 192 -22.81 5.82 -6.96
C THR A 192 -21.40 6.20 -6.53
N ALA A 193 -20.62 6.81 -7.41
CA ALA A 193 -19.29 7.31 -7.09
C ALA A 193 -19.33 8.30 -5.92
N ALA A 194 -20.33 9.20 -5.88
CA ALA A 194 -20.52 10.13 -4.77
C ALA A 194 -20.86 9.40 -3.47
N VAL A 195 -21.78 8.43 -3.47
CA VAL A 195 -22.15 7.64 -2.28
C VAL A 195 -20.95 6.85 -1.76
N PHE A 196 -20.22 6.15 -2.64
CA PHE A 196 -19.02 5.40 -2.26
C PHE A 196 -17.92 6.30 -1.73
N PHE A 197 -17.73 7.48 -2.34
CA PHE A 197 -16.81 8.49 -1.84
C PHE A 197 -17.25 8.97 -0.44
N THR A 198 -18.52 9.27 -0.23
CA THR A 198 -19.00 9.73 1.08
C THR A 198 -18.99 8.65 2.15
N ALA A 199 -19.12 7.38 1.78
CA ALA A 199 -19.18 6.28 2.74
C ALA A 199 -17.79 5.76 3.12
N ASN A 200 -16.83 5.74 2.18
CA ASN A 200 -15.54 5.06 2.36
C ASN A 200 -14.34 5.99 2.26
N SER A 201 -14.50 7.25 1.85
CA SER A 201 -13.35 8.15 1.80
C SER A 201 -13.07 8.72 3.19
N PRO A 202 -11.79 8.72 3.63
CA PRO A 202 -11.37 9.49 4.80
C PRO A 202 -11.63 11.00 4.65
N SER A 203 -11.78 11.48 3.40
CA SER A 203 -12.11 12.88 3.10
C SER A 203 -13.62 13.15 2.96
N SER A 204 -14.45 12.21 3.40
CA SER A 204 -15.91 12.32 3.34
C SER A 204 -16.46 13.38 4.29
N PHE A 205 -17.69 13.82 4.03
CA PHE A 205 -18.39 14.78 4.89
C PHE A 205 -18.72 14.25 6.29
N TYR A 206 -18.74 12.93 6.50
CA TYR A 206 -19.19 12.32 7.76
C TYR A 206 -18.03 11.99 8.71
N GLU A 207 -16.84 11.74 8.17
CA GLU A 207 -15.61 11.58 8.96
C GLU A 207 -15.17 12.95 9.49
N ASP A 208 -14.95 13.93 8.59
CA ASP A 208 -14.44 15.26 8.94
C ASP A 208 -15.08 16.36 8.06
N PRO A 209 -16.30 16.82 8.40
CA PRO A 209 -17.02 17.81 7.59
C PRO A 209 -16.20 19.08 7.41
N TRP A 210 -15.79 19.34 6.16
CA TRP A 210 -15.18 20.61 5.71
C TRP A 210 -13.81 20.93 6.34
N ALA A 211 -13.14 19.95 6.95
CA ALA A 211 -11.77 20.06 7.44
C ALA A 211 -10.73 19.62 6.40
N TRP A 212 -10.98 19.88 5.12
CA TRP A 212 -10.07 19.54 4.04
C TRP A 212 -8.69 20.16 4.28
N GLY A 213 -7.68 19.31 4.50
CA GLY A 213 -6.31 19.73 4.81
C GLY A 213 -6.00 19.92 6.30
N ARG A 214 -6.93 19.67 7.23
CA ARG A 214 -6.56 19.48 8.64
C ARG A 214 -5.89 18.12 8.80
N ARG A 215 -4.87 18.09 9.64
CA ARG A 215 -4.20 16.85 10.05
C ARG A 215 -5.08 16.13 11.06
N GLN A 216 -5.12 14.81 10.98
CA GLN A 216 -5.81 13.99 11.97
C GLN A 216 -5.21 14.24 13.36
N PRO A 217 -5.97 14.11 14.46
CA PRO A 217 -5.42 14.30 15.81
C PRO A 217 -4.18 13.44 16.08
N VAL A 218 -4.15 12.21 15.55
CA VAL A 218 -2.99 11.32 15.61
C VAL A 218 -1.79 11.90 14.85
N ASP A 219 -2.00 12.51 13.68
CA ASP A 219 -0.91 13.12 12.90
C ASP A 219 -0.39 14.40 13.54
N VAL A 220 -1.26 15.17 14.21
CA VAL A 220 -0.84 16.31 15.03
C VAL A 220 0.03 15.80 16.19
N ALA A 221 -0.41 14.76 16.90
CA ALA A 221 0.36 14.17 17.98
C ALA A 221 1.73 13.66 17.51
N ARG A 222 1.81 13.01 16.34
CA ARG A 222 3.07 12.55 15.75
C ARG A 222 4.05 13.69 15.47
N LEU A 223 3.55 14.85 15.02
CA LEU A 223 4.37 16.04 14.79
C LEU A 223 4.83 16.69 16.09
N GLU A 224 3.94 16.79 17.08
CA GLU A 224 4.29 17.32 18.41
C GLU A 224 5.39 16.46 19.07
N ILE A 225 5.32 15.13 18.91
CA ILE A 225 6.37 14.22 19.38
C ILE A 225 7.69 14.44 18.63
N ALA A 226 7.63 14.66 17.31
CA ALA A 226 8.82 14.96 16.51
C ALA A 226 9.43 16.33 16.85
N GLU A 227 8.70 17.26 17.47
CA GLU A 227 9.27 18.49 18.03
C GLU A 227 9.77 18.30 19.47
N LEU A 228 9.15 17.41 20.24
CA LEU A 228 9.49 17.13 21.64
C LEU A 228 10.83 16.39 21.80
N ILE A 229 11.11 15.42 20.93
CA ILE A 229 12.30 14.58 21.04
C ILE A 229 13.53 15.34 20.53
N PRO A 230 14.63 15.44 21.28
CA PRO A 230 15.82 16.17 20.85
C PRO A 230 16.59 15.41 19.75
N ASP A 231 17.39 16.13 18.96
CA ASP A 231 18.11 15.56 17.80
C ASP A 231 19.15 14.50 18.16
N ASP A 232 19.70 14.55 19.38
CA ASP A 232 20.67 13.58 19.89
C ASP A 232 20.06 12.30 20.47
N ALA A 233 18.73 12.18 20.46
CA ALA A 233 18.01 11.03 20.99
C ALA A 233 18.26 9.73 20.19
N VAL A 234 18.28 8.61 20.92
CA VAL A 234 18.17 7.26 20.36
C VAL A 234 16.73 6.80 20.50
N VAL A 235 16.01 6.75 19.38
CA VAL A 235 14.56 6.53 19.35
C VAL A 235 14.23 5.19 18.72
N ARG A 236 13.24 4.51 19.29
CA ARG A 236 12.53 3.43 18.62
C ARG A 236 11.05 3.78 18.47
N SER A 237 10.54 3.64 17.25
CA SER A 237 9.18 4.04 16.92
C SER A 237 8.55 3.11 15.89
N SER A 238 7.24 3.27 15.75
CA SER A 238 6.50 2.61 14.67
C SER A 238 6.94 3.12 13.29
N PRO A 239 6.74 2.33 12.21
CA PRO A 239 7.12 2.71 10.85
C PRO A 239 6.52 4.04 10.38
N LYS A 240 5.31 4.39 10.83
CA LYS A 240 4.61 5.64 10.44
C LYS A 240 5.31 6.90 10.96
N LEU A 241 6.06 6.80 12.07
CA LEU A 241 6.77 7.92 12.70
C LEU A 241 8.21 8.10 12.22
N LEU A 242 8.81 7.07 11.59
CA LEU A 242 10.21 7.10 11.18
C LEU A 242 10.58 8.30 10.28
N PRO A 243 9.77 8.68 9.27
CA PRO A 243 10.10 9.83 8.42
C PRO A 243 10.19 11.15 9.19
N LEU A 244 9.44 11.30 10.28
CA LEU A 244 9.44 12.51 11.11
C LEU A 244 10.64 12.57 12.06
N LEU A 245 11.31 11.43 12.29
CA LEU A 245 12.40 11.28 13.26
C LEU A 245 13.74 10.98 12.58
N THR A 246 13.84 11.19 11.27
CA THR A 246 15.06 10.88 10.50
C THR A 246 16.25 11.75 10.89
N GLU A 247 16.01 12.91 11.51
CA GLU A 247 17.06 13.82 11.99
C GLU A 247 17.71 13.35 13.30
N ARG A 248 17.21 12.27 13.91
CA ARG A 248 17.74 11.73 15.17
C ARG A 248 19.02 10.92 14.99
N VAL A 249 19.90 10.98 15.99
CA VAL A 249 21.21 10.30 15.98
C VAL A 249 21.09 8.80 15.70
N ALA A 250 20.08 8.14 16.28
CA ALA A 250 19.78 6.76 15.94
C ALA A 250 18.28 6.50 16.00
N LEU A 251 17.79 5.81 14.97
CA LEU A 251 16.38 5.50 14.78
C LEU A 251 16.23 4.00 14.52
N TRP A 252 15.41 3.34 15.32
CA TRP A 252 15.11 1.92 15.20
C TRP A 252 13.63 1.73 14.88
N GLU A 253 13.35 0.91 13.87
CA GLU A 253 12.00 0.47 13.56
C GLU A 253 11.51 -0.56 14.60
N PHE A 254 10.26 -0.44 15.00
CA PHE A 254 9.57 -1.42 15.82
C PHE A 254 8.19 -1.72 15.25
N SER A 255 7.98 -2.97 14.86
CA SER A 255 6.67 -3.49 14.49
C SER A 255 6.12 -4.35 15.62
N LEU A 256 4.84 -4.18 15.92
CA LEU A 256 4.15 -4.99 16.92
C LEU A 256 3.91 -6.41 16.35
N PRO A 257 4.26 -7.47 17.08
CA PRO A 257 3.96 -8.84 16.66
C PRO A 257 2.44 -9.10 16.72
N GLU A 258 1.94 -9.99 15.86
CA GLU A 258 0.50 -10.35 15.84
C GLU A 258 -0.02 -10.89 17.17
N GLN A 259 0.84 -11.61 17.89
CA GLN A 259 0.57 -12.16 19.22
C GLN A 259 1.47 -11.47 20.25
N TYR A 260 0.89 -11.18 21.40
CA TYR A 260 1.61 -10.60 22.53
C TYR A 260 2.58 -11.62 23.14
N ASP A 261 3.78 -11.15 23.50
CA ASP A 261 4.81 -11.90 24.22
C ASP A 261 5.29 -11.04 25.41
N ASP A 262 5.40 -11.64 26.59
CA ASP A 262 5.88 -10.98 27.81
C ASP A 262 7.29 -10.37 27.67
N ARG A 263 8.10 -10.87 26.73
CA ARG A 263 9.45 -10.34 26.47
C ARG A 263 9.45 -9.04 25.67
N LEU A 264 8.32 -8.70 25.05
CA LEU A 264 8.23 -7.62 24.09
C LEU A 264 8.61 -6.26 24.68
N GLY A 265 8.25 -5.98 25.94
CA GLY A 265 8.62 -4.74 26.60
C GLY A 265 10.14 -4.57 26.73
N SER A 266 10.84 -5.62 27.15
CA SER A 266 12.31 -5.61 27.23
C SER A 266 13.01 -5.44 25.88
N GLU A 267 12.43 -5.99 24.81
CA GLU A 267 12.94 -5.84 23.45
C GLU A 267 12.65 -4.45 22.90
N ALA A 268 11.46 -3.91 23.14
CA ALA A 268 11.00 -2.60 22.70
C ALA A 268 11.90 -1.47 23.22
N VAL A 269 12.40 -1.55 24.46
CA VAL A 269 13.27 -0.50 25.02
C VAL A 269 14.77 -0.82 24.94
N ARG A 270 15.15 -1.94 24.31
CA ARG A 270 16.56 -2.36 24.28
C ARG A 270 17.43 -1.37 23.49
N ASN A 271 18.46 -0.85 24.16
CA ASN A 271 19.46 0.08 23.60
C ASN A 271 18.88 1.39 23.04
N VAL A 272 17.71 1.80 23.54
CA VAL A 272 17.08 3.06 23.16
C VAL A 272 16.79 3.86 24.40
N ASN A 273 16.69 5.17 24.24
CA ASN A 273 16.34 6.04 25.36
C ASN A 273 14.92 6.58 25.24
N TRP A 274 14.40 6.62 24.02
CA TRP A 274 13.03 7.00 23.70
C TRP A 274 12.33 5.86 22.99
N PHE A 275 11.12 5.57 23.43
CA PHE A 275 10.23 4.61 22.80
C PHE A 275 8.86 5.26 22.57
N ILE A 276 8.38 5.18 21.33
CA ILE A 276 7.07 5.70 20.96
C ILE A 276 6.14 4.53 20.67
N PHE A 277 5.03 4.48 21.42
CA PHE A 277 3.98 3.49 21.26
C PHE A 277 2.77 4.13 20.57
N ASP A 278 2.47 3.67 19.36
CA ASP A 278 1.32 4.13 18.58
C ASP A 278 0.19 3.10 18.67
N ARG A 279 -0.89 3.43 19.40
CA ARG A 279 -2.03 2.53 19.57
C ARG A 279 -2.80 2.28 18.27
N SER A 280 -2.65 3.14 17.25
CA SER A 280 -3.30 2.94 15.95
C SER A 280 -2.70 1.79 15.13
N GLU A 281 -1.55 1.25 15.55
CA GLU A 281 -0.88 0.13 14.89
C GLU A 281 -1.03 -1.19 15.65
N ILE A 282 -1.85 -1.22 16.70
CA ILE A 282 -2.06 -2.44 17.50
C ILE A 282 -2.79 -3.49 16.64
N PRO A 283 -2.23 -4.71 16.50
CA PRO A 283 -2.90 -5.78 15.79
C PRO A 283 -4.23 -6.19 16.46
N ILE A 284 -5.20 -6.64 15.66
CA ILE A 284 -6.52 -7.08 16.13
C ILE A 284 -6.41 -8.21 17.18
N GLY A 285 -5.33 -9.00 17.13
CA GLY A 285 -5.07 -10.09 18.06
C GLY A 285 -4.76 -9.67 19.50
N TRP A 286 -4.39 -8.40 19.73
CA TRP A 286 -4.10 -7.90 21.07
C TRP A 286 -5.37 -7.54 21.81
N THR A 287 -5.47 -7.99 23.05
CA THR A 287 -6.55 -7.62 23.96
C THR A 287 -6.21 -6.34 24.71
N GLY A 288 -7.24 -5.70 25.30
CA GLY A 288 -7.02 -4.55 26.17
C GLY A 288 -6.13 -4.87 27.39
N VAL A 289 -6.07 -6.14 27.81
CA VAL A 289 -5.20 -6.58 28.90
C VAL A 289 -3.75 -6.61 28.42
N ASP A 290 -3.48 -7.15 27.23
CA ASP A 290 -2.13 -7.21 26.67
C ASP A 290 -1.51 -5.81 26.51
N ILE A 291 -2.31 -4.81 26.12
CA ILE A 291 -1.88 -3.41 26.03
C ILE A 291 -1.47 -2.89 27.42
N LEU A 292 -2.29 -3.16 28.44
CA LEU A 292 -2.02 -2.73 29.80
C LEU A 292 -0.80 -3.44 30.39
N ASP A 293 -0.63 -4.73 30.11
CA ASP A 293 0.52 -5.53 30.56
C ASP A 293 1.80 -5.03 29.90
N PHE A 294 1.77 -4.70 28.60
CA PHE A 294 2.89 -4.08 27.90
C PHE A 294 3.26 -2.72 28.50
N GLN A 295 2.27 -1.85 28.74
CA GLN A 295 2.48 -0.54 29.36
C GLN A 295 3.01 -0.67 30.80
N ALA A 296 2.50 -1.65 31.54
CA ALA A 296 2.98 -1.95 32.89
C ALA A 296 4.43 -2.46 32.86
N ASP A 297 4.80 -3.31 31.91
CA ASP A 297 6.18 -3.77 31.76
C ASP A 297 7.14 -2.61 31.45
N LEU A 298 6.75 -1.71 30.54
CA LEU A 298 7.52 -0.50 30.22
C LEU A 298 7.72 0.40 31.45
N LYS A 299 6.65 0.68 32.20
CA LYS A 299 6.69 1.59 33.36
C LYS A 299 7.37 0.97 34.58
N ILE A 300 7.09 -0.29 34.87
CA ILE A 300 7.48 -0.95 36.13
C ILE A 300 8.79 -1.71 35.95
N SER A 301 8.85 -2.64 34.99
CA SER A 301 10.01 -3.51 34.80
C SER A 301 11.17 -2.78 34.14
N GLN A 302 10.89 -2.07 33.04
CA GLN A 302 11.90 -1.35 32.26
C GLN A 302 12.19 0.06 32.80
N ARG A 303 11.34 0.55 33.72
CA ARG A 303 11.48 1.84 34.42
C ARG A 303 11.46 3.04 33.47
N PHE A 304 10.81 2.93 32.32
CA PHE A 304 10.57 4.07 31.44
C PHE A 304 9.45 4.92 32.01
N VAL A 305 9.55 6.22 31.79
CA VAL A 305 8.58 7.20 32.26
C VAL A 305 7.79 7.68 31.06
N GLN A 306 6.46 7.65 31.17
CA GLN A 306 5.59 8.22 30.16
C GLN A 306 5.61 9.75 30.29
N VAL A 307 5.96 10.45 29.22
CA VAL A 307 6.08 11.92 29.19
C VAL A 307 5.08 12.59 28.27
N TYR A 308 4.46 11.82 27.37
CA TYR A 308 3.47 12.33 26.44
C TYR A 308 2.39 11.28 26.18
N GLU A 309 1.14 11.73 26.10
CA GLU A 309 -0.02 10.95 25.69
C GLU A 309 -1.01 11.85 24.98
N SER A 310 -1.26 11.58 23.70
CA SER A 310 -2.30 12.30 22.94
C SER A 310 -2.78 11.47 21.76
N ALA A 311 -4.09 11.46 21.52
CA ALA A 311 -4.72 10.79 20.39
C ALA A 311 -4.30 9.31 20.17
N GLY A 312 -3.97 8.60 21.25
CA GLY A 312 -3.52 7.20 21.21
C GLY A 312 -2.03 7.01 20.89
N VAL A 313 -1.23 8.07 20.82
CA VAL A 313 0.23 7.99 20.72
C VAL A 313 0.84 8.32 22.08
N GLU A 314 1.71 7.44 22.55
CA GLU A 314 2.38 7.53 23.84
C GLU A 314 3.89 7.57 23.67
N VAL A 315 4.56 8.39 24.48
CA VAL A 315 6.02 8.46 24.50
C VAL A 315 6.56 8.10 25.86
N TYR A 316 7.50 7.16 25.83
CA TYR A 316 8.21 6.64 26.97
C TYR A 316 9.69 7.03 26.85
N VAL A 317 10.27 7.51 27.94
CA VAL A 317 11.67 7.93 27.98
C VAL A 317 12.36 7.40 29.23
N THR A 318 13.68 7.25 29.19
CA THR A 318 14.45 6.91 30.38
C THR A 318 14.35 8.01 31.46
N PRO A 319 14.34 7.67 32.76
CA PRO A 319 14.21 8.66 33.83
C PRO A 319 15.34 9.70 33.83
N GLN A 320 16.54 9.32 33.41
CA GLN A 320 17.69 10.22 33.36
C GLN A 320 17.49 11.33 32.32
N GLU A 321 16.92 10.98 31.18
CA GLU A 321 16.72 11.89 30.06
C GLU A 321 15.47 12.76 30.23
N ALA A 322 14.41 12.20 30.85
CA ALA A 322 13.27 13.00 31.32
C ALA A 322 13.74 14.12 32.26
N LEU A 323 14.61 13.81 33.22
CA LEU A 323 15.15 14.79 34.16
C LEU A 323 16.06 15.82 33.49
N SER A 324 16.89 15.42 32.52
CA SER A 324 17.77 16.38 31.82
C SER A 324 17.00 17.38 30.98
N LEU A 325 15.85 16.99 30.44
CA LEU A 325 14.98 17.83 29.61
C LEU A 325 13.89 18.55 30.42
N GLY A 326 13.78 18.28 31.72
CA GLY A 326 12.76 18.87 32.58
C GLY A 326 11.34 18.42 32.24
N LEU A 327 11.18 17.22 31.68
CA LEU A 327 9.89 16.65 31.31
C LEU A 327 9.20 16.04 32.54
N GLU A 328 7.92 16.36 32.72
CA GLU A 328 7.12 15.80 33.82
C GLU A 328 6.57 14.42 33.44
N ALA A 329 6.66 13.49 34.39
CA ALA A 329 6.06 12.17 34.26
C ALA A 329 4.53 12.27 34.31
N ILE A 330 3.85 11.75 33.28
CA ILE A 330 2.42 11.50 33.31
C ILE A 330 2.18 10.28 34.22
N LYS A 331 1.32 10.44 35.22
CA LYS A 331 1.01 9.40 36.21
C LYS A 331 0.04 8.37 35.66
#